data_AF-A0A921MMC6-F1
#
_entry.id   AF-A0A921MMC6-F1
#
_cell.length_a   1.000
_cell.length_b   1.000
_cell.length_c   1.000
_cell.angle_alpha   90.00
_cell.angle_beta   90.00
_cell.angle_gamma   90.00
#
_symmetry.space_group_name_H-M   'P 1'
#
loop_
_entity.id
_entity.type
_entity.pdbx_description
1 polymer ?
#
loop_
_entity_poly.entity_id
_entity_poly.type
_entity_poly.pdbx_seq_one_letter_code
_entity_poly.pdbx_strand_id
1 'polypeptide(L)'
;MEKQFSAAGQGLIKIFFGVCLSAAYVLLNTTGLVLGLMPLRVLSAIICLAAFFMVFVGLTASSIAESGYRRAIWCARLGAVAGLLAALIVDNSILIFALAVFRQLMELAGIMIVCRLSNGLVAERDGEADSGRGELSWRLCILCGVGGIISGCAALFFANSKMLLASVAVYLVLQLAGRLIFMVFLYRCQGALQGH
;
A
#
# COMPACT_ATOMS: atom_id res chain seq x y z
N MET A 1 -15.80 -15.81 -18.24
CA MET A 1 -15.63 -14.43 -17.75
C MET A 1 -16.18 -14.24 -16.34
N GLU A 2 -17.40 -14.67 -16.04
CA GLU A 2 -18.00 -14.43 -14.70
C GLU A 2 -17.21 -15.00 -13.50
N LYS A 3 -16.67 -16.22 -13.64
CA LYS A 3 -15.74 -16.80 -12.65
C LYS A 3 -14.44 -16.00 -12.49
N GLN A 4 -13.96 -15.34 -13.55
CA GLN A 4 -12.74 -14.51 -13.51
C GLN A 4 -13.01 -13.19 -12.78
N PHE A 5 -14.12 -12.51 -13.08
CA PHE A 5 -14.50 -11.29 -12.37
C PHE A 5 -14.78 -11.54 -10.88
N SER A 6 -15.48 -12.64 -10.57
CA SER A 6 -15.70 -13.06 -9.17
C SER A 6 -14.38 -13.31 -8.43
N ALA A 7 -13.43 -14.00 -9.05
CA ALA A 7 -12.10 -14.22 -8.48
C ALA A 7 -11.31 -12.92 -8.28
N ALA A 8 -11.39 -11.98 -9.24
CA ALA A 8 -10.79 -10.66 -9.13
C ALA A 8 -11.38 -9.87 -7.96
N GLY A 9 -12.71 -9.79 -7.84
CA GLY A 9 -13.40 -9.13 -6.73
C GLY A 9 -13.06 -9.74 -5.36
N GLN A 10 -13.03 -11.07 -5.26
CA GLN A 10 -12.58 -11.78 -4.05
C GLN A 10 -11.10 -11.55 -3.73
N GLY A 11 -10.25 -11.30 -4.72
CA GLY A 11 -8.88 -10.88 -4.50
C GLY A 11 -8.80 -9.45 -3.97
N LEU A 12 -9.57 -8.52 -4.55
CA LEU A 12 -9.58 -7.12 -4.14
C LEU A 12 -10.07 -6.92 -2.71
N ILE A 13 -11.06 -7.68 -2.24
CA ILE A 13 -11.51 -7.60 -0.83
C ILE A 13 -10.40 -8.05 0.15
N LYS A 14 -9.59 -9.05 -0.23
CA LYS A 14 -8.45 -9.47 0.60
C LYS A 14 -7.34 -8.43 0.61
N ILE A 15 -7.09 -7.78 -0.54
CA ILE A 15 -6.19 -6.63 -0.61
C ILE A 15 -6.72 -5.50 0.26
N PHE A 16 -8.03 -5.22 0.24
CA PHE A 16 -8.66 -4.20 1.08
C PHE A 16 -8.39 -4.46 2.57
N PHE A 17 -8.63 -5.68 3.07
CA PHE A 17 -8.31 -6.03 4.45
C PHE A 17 -6.82 -5.88 4.76
N GLY A 18 -5.95 -6.24 3.83
CA GLY A 18 -4.50 -6.02 3.95
C GLY A 18 -4.14 -4.54 4.05
N VAL A 19 -4.80 -3.66 3.30
CA VAL A 19 -4.60 -2.21 3.35
C VAL A 19 -5.12 -1.64 4.69
N CYS A 20 -6.22 -2.19 5.24
CA CYS A 20 -6.71 -1.82 6.58
C CYS A 20 -5.68 -2.13 7.66
N LEU A 21 -5.11 -3.35 7.62
CA LEU A 21 -4.04 -3.73 8.52
C LEU A 21 -2.79 -2.87 8.31
N SER A 22 -2.46 -2.51 7.07
CA SER A 22 -1.35 -1.61 6.76
C SER A 22 -1.54 -0.21 7.36
N ALA A 23 -2.77 0.33 7.35
CA ALA A 23 -3.07 1.61 8.00
C ALA A 23 -2.89 1.52 9.53
N ALA A 24 -3.38 0.44 10.16
CA ALA A 24 -3.17 0.19 11.58
C ALA A 24 -1.68 0.05 11.93
N TYR A 25 -0.91 -0.64 11.09
CA TYR A 25 0.55 -0.75 11.22
C TYR A 25 1.22 0.62 11.23
N VAL A 26 0.91 1.50 10.27
CA VAL A 26 1.54 2.84 10.19
C VAL A 26 1.24 3.64 11.44
N LEU A 27 -0.02 3.65 11.90
CA LEU A 27 -0.41 4.34 13.13
C LEU A 27 0.32 3.81 14.36
N LEU A 28 0.35 2.49 14.56
CA LEU A 28 0.97 1.86 15.72
C LEU A 28 2.50 2.03 15.71
N ASN A 29 3.13 1.88 14.55
CA ASN A 29 4.57 2.01 14.42
C ASN A 29 5.02 3.46 14.66
N THR A 30 4.34 4.45 14.06
CA THR A 30 4.70 5.85 14.26
C THR A 30 4.39 6.31 15.69
N THR A 31 3.27 5.91 16.27
CA THR A 31 2.93 6.22 17.68
C THR A 31 3.94 5.58 18.63
N GLY A 32 4.29 4.32 18.41
CA GLY A 32 5.31 3.62 19.19
C GLY A 32 6.70 4.23 19.07
N LEU A 33 7.06 4.77 17.89
CA LEU A 33 8.31 5.50 17.68
C LEU A 33 8.32 6.84 18.44
N VAL A 34 7.25 7.64 18.32
CA VAL A 34 7.15 8.98 18.93
C VAL A 34 7.09 8.91 20.46
N LEU A 35 6.35 7.94 21.01
CA LEU A 35 6.19 7.76 22.45
C LEU A 35 7.26 6.87 23.10
N GLY A 36 8.18 6.29 22.31
CA GLY A 36 9.21 5.38 22.82
C GLY A 36 8.65 4.04 23.35
N LEU A 37 7.45 3.65 22.94
CA LEU A 37 6.74 2.48 23.44
C LEU A 37 7.11 1.21 22.65
N MET A 38 8.11 0.46 23.16
CA MET A 38 8.53 -0.84 22.60
C MET A 38 7.37 -1.83 22.33
N PRO A 39 6.38 -2.02 23.22
CA PRO A 39 5.28 -2.96 22.97
C PRO A 39 4.46 -2.65 21.72
N LEU A 40 4.22 -1.36 21.44
CA LEU A 40 3.51 -0.93 20.23
C LEU A 40 4.32 -1.22 18.97
N ARG A 41 5.65 -1.13 19.03
CA ARG A 41 6.53 -1.46 17.91
C ARG A 41 6.50 -2.94 17.59
N VAL A 42 6.53 -3.82 18.60
CA VAL A 42 6.41 -5.28 18.42
C VAL A 42 5.04 -5.64 17.82
N LEU A 43 3.96 -5.08 18.37
CA LEU A 43 2.61 -5.29 17.84
C LEU A 43 2.48 -4.82 16.38
N SER A 44 3.09 -3.68 16.05
CA SER A 44 3.09 -3.15 14.68
C SER A 44 3.78 -4.11 13.69
N ALA A 45 4.85 -4.79 14.09
CA ALA A 45 5.54 -5.76 13.23
C ALA A 45 4.64 -6.97 12.90
N ILE A 46 3.89 -7.47 13.88
CA ILE A 46 2.92 -8.56 13.68
C ILE A 46 1.82 -8.13 12.69
N ILE A 47 1.28 -6.93 12.87
CA ILE A 47 0.25 -6.38 11.99
C ILE A 47 0.79 -6.16 10.57
N CYS A 48 2.05 -5.74 10.44
CA CYS A 48 2.71 -5.61 9.13
C CYS A 48 2.80 -6.95 8.39
N LEU A 49 3.11 -8.05 9.09
CA LEU A 49 3.14 -9.39 8.51
C LEU A 49 1.74 -9.85 8.08
N ALA A 50 0.73 -9.61 8.91
CA ALA A 50 -0.66 -9.93 8.59
C ALA A 50 -1.16 -9.13 7.36
N ALA A 51 -0.82 -7.83 7.30
CA ALA A 51 -1.12 -6.97 6.15
C ALA A 51 -0.49 -7.53 4.87
N PHE A 52 0.79 -7.87 4.91
CA PHE A 52 1.51 -8.47 3.79
C PHE A 52 0.85 -9.78 3.32
N PHE A 53 0.51 -10.67 4.26
CA PHE A 53 -0.12 -11.94 3.92
C PHE A 53 -1.47 -11.74 3.24
N MET A 54 -2.33 -10.85 3.75
CA MET A 54 -3.63 -10.53 3.15
C MET A 54 -3.49 -9.95 1.73
N VAL A 55 -2.56 -8.99 1.53
CA VAL A 55 -2.28 -8.43 0.20
C VAL A 55 -1.76 -9.51 -0.74
N PHE A 56 -0.85 -10.38 -0.28
CA PHE A 56 -0.27 -11.44 -1.09
C PHE A 56 -1.33 -12.47 -1.53
N VAL A 57 -2.18 -12.93 -0.60
CA VAL A 57 -3.27 -13.86 -0.92
C VAL A 57 -4.28 -13.21 -1.87
N GLY A 58 -4.59 -11.93 -1.66
CA GLY A 58 -5.48 -11.17 -2.55
C GLY A 58 -4.94 -11.05 -3.97
N LEU A 59 -3.67 -10.64 -4.12
CA LEU A 59 -3.00 -10.57 -5.42
C LEU A 59 -2.91 -11.93 -6.12
N THR A 60 -2.68 -13.00 -5.36
CA THR A 60 -2.64 -14.36 -5.90
C THR A 60 -4.00 -14.78 -6.44
N ALA A 61 -5.09 -14.48 -5.71
CA ALA A 61 -6.45 -14.74 -6.18
C ALA A 61 -6.79 -13.90 -7.43
N SER A 62 -6.45 -12.60 -7.45
CA SER A 62 -6.66 -11.75 -8.63
C SER A 62 -5.80 -12.17 -9.83
N SER A 63 -4.65 -12.79 -9.62
CA SER A 63 -3.77 -13.27 -10.71
C SER A 63 -4.35 -14.42 -11.53
N ILE A 64 -5.39 -15.09 -11.02
CA ILE A 64 -6.16 -16.09 -11.76
C ILE A 64 -7.03 -15.42 -12.82
N ALA A 65 -7.53 -14.21 -12.54
CA ALA A 65 -8.32 -13.42 -13.46
C ALA A 65 -7.45 -12.74 -14.52
N GLU A 66 -6.33 -12.14 -14.09
CA GLU A 66 -5.43 -11.42 -15.00
C GLU A 66 -3.95 -11.63 -14.62
N SER A 67 -3.14 -12.12 -15.56
CA SER A 67 -1.74 -12.47 -15.30
C SER A 67 -0.88 -11.26 -14.91
N GLY A 68 -1.32 -10.04 -15.22
CA GLY A 68 -0.69 -8.78 -14.85
C GLY A 68 -0.48 -8.62 -13.33
N TYR A 69 -1.37 -9.16 -12.50
CA TYR A 69 -1.24 -9.10 -11.03
C TYR A 69 0.01 -9.82 -10.51
N ARG A 70 0.62 -10.73 -11.28
CA ARG A 70 1.91 -11.35 -10.91
C ARG A 70 3.03 -10.33 -10.79
N ARG A 71 2.99 -9.23 -11.55
CA ARG A 71 3.96 -8.14 -11.40
C ARG A 71 3.79 -7.42 -10.06
N ALA A 72 2.54 -7.18 -9.63
CA ALA A 72 2.27 -6.62 -8.31
C ALA A 72 2.73 -7.54 -7.16
N ILE A 73 2.65 -8.87 -7.35
CA ILE A 73 3.21 -9.85 -6.40
C ILE A 73 4.73 -9.66 -6.26
N TRP A 74 5.45 -9.48 -7.37
CA TRP A 74 6.90 -9.21 -7.32
C TRP A 74 7.22 -7.91 -6.61
N CYS A 75 6.47 -6.82 -6.86
CA CYS A 75 6.62 -5.57 -6.13
C CYS A 75 6.39 -5.76 -4.62
N ALA A 76 5.33 -6.46 -4.22
CA ALA A 76 5.06 -6.74 -2.80
C ALA A 76 6.19 -7.53 -2.14
N ARG A 77 6.73 -8.56 -2.82
CA ARG A 77 7.86 -9.35 -2.34
C ARG A 77 9.13 -8.51 -2.19
N LEU A 78 9.49 -7.73 -3.21
CA LEU A 78 10.68 -6.88 -3.17
C LEU A 78 10.58 -5.82 -2.07
N GLY A 79 9.41 -5.21 -1.89
CA GLY A 79 9.15 -4.28 -0.80
C GLY A 79 9.27 -4.94 0.59
N ALA A 80 8.78 -6.17 0.75
CA ALA A 80 8.91 -6.93 1.99
C ALA A 80 10.37 -7.30 2.29
N VAL A 81 11.13 -7.77 1.29
CA VAL A 81 12.56 -8.08 1.43
C VAL A 81 13.34 -6.83 1.79
N ALA A 82 13.09 -5.70 1.13
CA ALA A 82 13.75 -4.43 1.46
C ALA A 82 13.41 -3.95 2.88
N GLY A 83 12.15 -4.10 3.30
CA GLY A 83 11.74 -3.81 4.67
C GLY A 83 12.41 -4.71 5.71
N LEU A 84 12.57 -6.00 5.40
CA LEU A 84 13.26 -6.96 6.26
C LEU A 84 14.76 -6.63 6.36
N LEU A 85 15.41 -6.35 5.22
CA LEU A 85 16.81 -5.92 5.17
C LEU A 85 17.03 -4.66 6.00
N ALA A 86 16.13 -3.66 5.87
CA ALA A 86 16.21 -2.43 6.66
C ALA A 86 16.10 -2.69 8.17
N ALA A 87 15.35 -3.70 8.58
CA ALA A 87 15.21 -4.07 10.00
C ALA A 87 16.43 -4.84 10.55
N LEU A 88 17.18 -5.54 9.69
CA LEU A 88 18.37 -6.32 10.08
C LEU A 88 19.65 -5.48 10.11
N ILE A 89 19.66 -4.33 9.43
CA ILE A 89 20.80 -3.40 9.42
C ILE A 89 20.67 -2.49 10.62
N VAL A 90 21.66 -2.54 11.53
CA VAL A 90 21.64 -1.76 12.78
C VAL A 90 22.48 -0.48 12.69
N ASP A 91 23.61 -0.51 11.97
CA ASP A 91 24.63 0.54 12.06
C ASP A 91 24.74 1.47 10.84
N ASN A 92 23.97 1.24 9.78
CA ASN A 92 24.03 2.06 8.56
C ASN A 92 22.71 2.80 8.32
N SER A 93 22.57 3.96 8.96
CA SER A 93 21.39 4.82 8.88
C SER A 93 21.02 5.18 7.44
N ILE A 94 22.00 5.50 6.59
CA ILE A 94 21.80 5.83 5.18
C ILE A 94 21.16 4.64 4.43
N LEU A 95 21.68 3.43 4.64
CA LEU A 95 21.16 2.23 3.99
C LEU A 95 19.75 1.87 4.48
N ILE A 96 19.46 2.02 5.78
CA ILE A 96 18.12 1.82 6.37
C ILE A 96 17.10 2.73 5.68
N PHE A 97 17.43 4.01 5.55
CA PHE A 97 16.54 4.97 4.91
C PHE A 97 16.40 4.74 3.40
N ALA A 98 17.48 4.40 2.69
CA ALA A 98 17.41 4.06 1.26
C ALA A 98 16.49 2.86 1.01
N LEU A 99 16.57 1.83 1.87
CA LEU A 99 15.70 0.65 1.81
C LEU A 99 14.25 1.00 2.16
N ALA A 100 14.01 1.94 3.08
CA ALA A 100 12.66 2.43 3.40
C ALA A 100 12.02 3.16 2.20
N VAL A 101 12.78 4.01 1.51
CA VAL A 101 12.34 4.67 0.27
C VAL A 101 12.10 3.65 -0.83
N PHE A 102 13.00 2.68 -1.02
CA PHE A 102 12.83 1.61 -1.99
C PHE A 102 11.57 0.78 -1.71
N ARG A 103 11.30 0.43 -0.44
CA ARG A 103 10.06 -0.22 -0.04
C ARG A 103 8.83 0.59 -0.45
N GLN A 104 8.81 1.90 -0.21
CA GLN A 104 7.70 2.76 -0.62
C GLN A 104 7.53 2.82 -2.14
N LEU A 105 8.62 2.86 -2.90
CA LEU A 105 8.57 2.81 -4.36
C LEU A 105 7.95 1.50 -4.85
N MET A 106 8.32 0.36 -4.25
CA MET A 106 7.72 -0.93 -4.57
C MET A 106 6.23 -1.01 -4.19
N GLU A 107 5.85 -0.46 -3.03
CA GLU A 107 4.44 -0.38 -2.60
C GLU A 107 3.62 0.47 -3.58
N LEU A 108 4.14 1.63 -3.97
CA LEU A 108 3.51 2.50 -4.96
C LEU A 108 3.38 1.81 -6.34
N ALA A 109 4.44 1.16 -6.81
CA ALA A 109 4.40 0.40 -8.06
C ALA A 109 3.35 -0.72 -8.03
N GLY A 110 3.26 -1.44 -6.92
CA GLY A 110 2.23 -2.47 -6.71
C GLY A 110 0.81 -1.90 -6.78
N ILE A 111 0.57 -0.77 -6.08
CA ILE A 111 -0.71 -0.06 -6.11
C ILE A 111 -1.05 0.38 -7.54
N MET A 112 -0.11 0.97 -8.28
CA MET A 112 -0.34 1.40 -9.66
C MET A 112 -0.77 0.25 -10.56
N ILE A 113 -0.13 -0.92 -10.43
CA ILE A 113 -0.47 -2.12 -11.20
C ILE A 113 -1.88 -2.58 -10.83
N VAL A 114 -2.20 -2.72 -9.54
CA VAL A 114 -3.53 -3.14 -9.08
C VAL A 114 -4.60 -2.19 -9.60
N CYS A 115 -4.40 -0.87 -9.47
CA CYS A 115 -5.37 0.12 -9.91
C CYS A 115 -5.62 0.07 -11.41
N ARG A 116 -4.57 -0.02 -12.24
CA ARG A 116 -4.72 -0.10 -13.70
C ARG A 116 -5.46 -1.35 -14.14
N LEU A 117 -5.07 -2.51 -13.61
CA LEU A 117 -5.68 -3.79 -13.97
C LEU A 117 -7.13 -3.88 -13.47
N SER A 118 -7.40 -3.45 -12.23
CA SER A 118 -8.75 -3.43 -11.68
C SER A 118 -9.68 -2.50 -12.47
N ASN A 119 -9.20 -1.32 -12.89
CA ASN A 119 -9.99 -0.42 -13.74
C ASN A 119 -10.27 -1.02 -15.12
N GLY A 120 -9.30 -1.71 -15.72
CA GLY A 120 -9.49 -2.41 -17.00
C GLY A 120 -10.59 -3.46 -16.89
N LEU A 121 -10.53 -4.30 -15.85
CA LEU A 121 -11.54 -5.34 -15.61
C LEU A 121 -12.94 -4.77 -15.32
N VAL A 122 -13.03 -3.63 -14.63
CA VAL A 122 -14.32 -2.95 -14.39
C VAL A 122 -14.87 -2.37 -15.69
N ALA A 123 -14.03 -1.74 -16.52
CA ALA A 123 -14.45 -1.21 -17.82
C ALA A 123 -14.96 -2.31 -18.76
N GLU A 124 -14.33 -3.49 -18.74
CA GLU A 124 -14.78 -4.65 -19.51
C GLU A 124 -16.13 -5.22 -19.03
N ARG A 125 -16.50 -5.01 -17.76
CA ARG A 125 -17.72 -5.57 -17.15
C ARG A 125 -18.91 -4.62 -17.18
N ASP A 126 -18.75 -3.40 -16.67
CA ASP A 126 -19.86 -2.46 -16.40
C ASP A 126 -19.81 -1.18 -17.29
N GLY A 127 -18.82 -1.08 -18.18
CA GLY A 127 -18.65 0.05 -19.10
C GLY A 127 -17.87 1.25 -18.53
N GLU A 128 -17.67 2.28 -19.35
CA GLU A 128 -16.70 3.36 -19.08
C GLU A 128 -17.07 4.35 -17.97
N ALA A 129 -18.35 4.43 -17.57
CA ALA A 129 -18.82 5.45 -16.63
C ALA A 129 -18.28 5.23 -15.19
N ASP A 130 -18.22 3.98 -14.73
CA ASP A 130 -17.67 3.65 -13.42
C ASP A 130 -16.14 3.53 -13.41
N SER A 131 -15.53 3.28 -14.58
CA SER A 131 -14.06 3.27 -14.73
C SER A 131 -13.44 4.67 -14.53
N GLY A 132 -14.11 5.73 -14.98
CA GLY A 132 -13.65 7.11 -14.82
C GLY A 132 -13.62 7.60 -13.36
N ARG A 133 -14.54 7.12 -12.51
CA ARG A 133 -14.52 7.40 -11.06
C ARG A 133 -13.45 6.61 -10.32
N GLY A 134 -13.19 5.38 -10.77
CA GLY A 134 -12.03 4.61 -10.35
C GLY A 134 -10.73 5.33 -10.71
N GLU A 135 -10.69 5.99 -11.87
CA GLU A 135 -9.50 6.67 -12.37
C GLU A 135 -9.04 7.87 -11.54
N LEU A 136 -9.98 8.73 -11.15
CA LEU A 136 -9.69 9.84 -10.25
C LEU A 136 -9.13 9.34 -8.90
N SER A 137 -9.72 8.26 -8.37
CA SER A 137 -9.37 7.73 -7.05
C SER A 137 -7.94 7.19 -7.03
N TRP A 138 -7.51 6.42 -8.04
CA TRP A 138 -6.14 5.93 -8.03
C TRP A 138 -5.10 7.01 -8.35
N ARG A 139 -5.44 8.01 -9.18
CA ARG A 139 -4.54 9.16 -9.41
C ARG A 139 -4.27 9.94 -8.11
N LEU A 140 -5.31 10.18 -7.30
CA LEU A 140 -5.15 10.78 -5.97
C LEU A 140 -4.31 9.90 -5.04
N CYS A 141 -4.51 8.58 -5.07
CA CYS A 141 -3.67 7.65 -4.31
C CYS A 141 -2.19 7.73 -4.70
N ILE A 142 -1.88 7.85 -6.00
CA ILE A 142 -0.49 8.05 -6.46
C ILE A 142 0.07 9.37 -5.97
N LEU A 143 -0.70 10.46 -6.06
CA LEU A 143 -0.25 11.77 -5.56
C LEU A 143 0.08 11.70 -4.06
N CYS A 144 -0.75 11.03 -3.26
CA CYS A 144 -0.47 10.76 -1.86
C CYS A 144 0.80 9.90 -1.68
N GLY A 145 0.99 8.86 -2.50
CA GLY A 145 2.17 8.01 -2.45
C GLY A 145 3.47 8.75 -2.80
N VAL A 146 3.46 9.55 -3.86
CA VAL A 146 4.61 10.38 -4.29
C VAL A 146 4.92 11.44 -3.23
N GLY A 147 3.90 12.13 -2.70
CA GLY A 147 4.09 13.07 -1.60
C GLY A 147 4.61 12.39 -0.33
N GLY A 148 4.18 11.16 -0.06
CA GLY A 148 4.68 10.30 1.00
C GLY A 148 6.17 9.98 0.84
N ILE A 149 6.63 9.68 -0.37
CA ILE A 149 8.04 9.45 -0.67
C ILE A 149 8.85 10.75 -0.45
N ILE A 150 8.37 11.88 -0.98
CA ILE A 150 9.05 13.18 -0.83
C ILE A 150 9.18 13.57 0.64
N SER A 151 8.11 13.40 1.43
CA SER A 151 8.13 13.67 2.87
C SER A 151 9.02 12.69 3.65
N GLY A 152 9.08 11.42 3.24
CA GLY A 152 10.04 10.45 3.76
C GLY A 152 11.49 10.84 3.48
N CYS A 153 11.79 11.29 2.27
CA CYS A 153 13.09 11.85 1.90
C CYS A 153 13.41 13.13 2.69
N ALA A 154 12.43 14.01 2.91
CA ALA A 154 12.62 15.21 3.72
C ALA A 154 12.93 14.88 5.20
N ALA A 155 12.26 13.87 5.77
CA ALA A 155 12.53 13.40 7.14
C ALA A 155 13.98 12.90 7.29
N LEU A 156 14.51 12.28 6.24
CA LEU A 156 15.90 11.87 6.08
C LEU A 156 16.88 13.06 6.22
N PHE A 157 16.62 14.15 5.51
CA PHE A 157 17.44 15.38 5.56
C PHE A 157 17.30 16.13 6.89
N PHE A 158 16.13 16.07 7.52
CA PHE A 158 15.85 16.78 8.78
C PHE A 158 16.02 15.93 10.04
N ALA A 159 16.65 14.75 9.96
CA ALA A 159 16.75 13.79 11.07
C ALA A 159 17.27 14.39 12.41
N ASN A 160 18.15 15.39 12.35
CA ASN A 160 18.72 16.06 13.53
C ASN A 160 18.10 17.45 13.82
N SER A 161 17.00 17.80 13.14
CA SER A 161 16.34 19.10 13.24
C SER A 161 14.97 18.99 13.90
N LYS A 162 14.51 20.06 14.56
CA LYS A 162 13.14 20.18 15.07
C LYS A 162 12.08 20.06 13.95
N MET A 163 12.48 20.30 12.70
CA MET A 163 11.62 20.12 11.52
C MET A 163 11.31 18.65 11.19
N LEU A 164 11.99 17.68 11.82
CA LEU A 164 11.70 16.26 11.67
C LEU A 164 10.23 15.95 11.97
N LEU A 165 9.69 16.47 13.08
CA LEU A 165 8.33 16.18 13.52
C LEU A 165 7.29 16.61 12.47
N ALA A 166 7.50 17.76 11.83
CA ALA A 166 6.64 18.26 10.77
C ALA A 166 6.68 17.34 9.54
N SER A 167 7.87 16.91 9.12
CA SER A 167 8.03 15.99 7.98
C SER A 167 7.39 14.61 8.24
N VAL A 168 7.53 14.08 9.47
CA VAL A 168 6.91 12.82 9.89
C VAL A 168 5.39 12.93 9.97
N ALA A 169 4.86 14.07 10.45
CA ALA A 169 3.42 14.32 10.48
C ALA A 169 2.82 14.39 9.08
N VAL A 170 3.44 15.14 8.16
CA VAL A 170 3.01 15.23 6.75
C VAL A 170 3.07 13.85 6.08
N TYR A 171 4.15 13.12 6.32
CA TYR A 171 4.30 11.73 5.86
C TYR A 171 3.13 10.86 6.32
N LEU A 172 2.79 10.89 7.61
CA LEU A 172 1.73 10.07 8.18
C LEU A 172 0.36 10.43 7.60
N VAL A 173 0.06 11.72 7.43
CA VAL A 173 -1.20 12.19 6.83
C VAL A 173 -1.31 11.69 5.38
N LEU A 174 -0.27 11.84 4.58
CA LEU A 174 -0.26 11.40 3.18
C LEU A 174 -0.38 9.88 3.05
N GLN A 175 0.30 9.14 3.93
CA GLN A 175 0.23 7.68 3.97
C GLN A 175 -1.16 7.17 4.37
N LEU A 176 -1.83 7.81 5.32
CA LEU A 176 -3.19 7.46 5.71
C LEU A 176 -4.21 7.87 4.66
N ALA A 177 -4.13 9.09 4.14
CA ALA A 177 -4.99 9.57 3.06
C ALA A 177 -4.89 8.67 1.83
N GLY A 178 -3.66 8.33 1.40
CA GLY A 178 -3.42 7.44 0.27
C GLY A 178 -4.04 6.05 0.47
N ARG A 179 -3.93 5.47 1.67
CA ARG A 179 -4.55 4.18 2.00
C ARG A 179 -6.08 4.25 2.02
N LEU A 180 -6.66 5.30 2.59
CA LEU A 180 -8.12 5.50 2.60
C LEU A 180 -8.67 5.63 1.18
N ILE A 181 -8.01 6.42 0.33
CA ILE A 181 -8.40 6.58 -1.07
C ILE A 181 -8.27 5.23 -1.81
N PHE A 182 -7.21 4.46 -1.55
CA PHE A 182 -7.04 3.15 -2.14
C PHE A 182 -8.09 2.14 -1.65
N MET A 183 -8.48 2.18 -0.38
CA MET A 183 -9.59 1.38 0.15
C MET A 183 -10.91 1.69 -0.57
N VAL A 184 -11.22 2.98 -0.77
CA VAL A 184 -12.43 3.40 -1.52
C VAL A 184 -12.38 2.86 -2.95
N PHE A 185 -11.22 2.94 -3.60
CA PHE A 185 -11.02 2.37 -4.93
C PHE A 185 -11.28 0.86 -4.95
N LEU A 186 -10.64 0.11 -4.05
CA LEU A 186 -10.78 -1.35 -3.97
C LEU A 186 -12.22 -1.78 -3.69
N TYR A 187 -12.92 -1.10 -2.79
CA TYR A 187 -14.31 -1.38 -2.45
C TYR A 187 -15.24 -1.19 -3.65
N ARG A 188 -15.07 -0.09 -4.39
CA ARG A 188 -15.86 0.17 -5.61
C ARG A 188 -15.59 -0.86 -6.71
N CYS A 189 -14.32 -1.13 -7.00
CA CYS A 189 -13.95 -2.12 -8.00
C CYS A 189 -14.42 -3.53 -7.62
N GLN A 190 -14.39 -3.88 -6.33
CA GLN A 190 -14.93 -5.15 -5.86
C GLN A 190 -16.44 -5.26 -6.03
N GLY A 191 -17.22 -4.22 -5.71
CA GLY A 191 -18.67 -4.20 -5.93
C GLY A 191 -19.04 -4.39 -7.40
N ALA A 192 -18.46 -3.56 -8.27
CA ALA A 192 -18.60 -3.67 -9.72
C ALA A 192 -18.24 -5.08 -10.24
N LEU A 193 -17.07 -5.61 -9.86
CA LEU A 193 -16.63 -6.96 -10.26
C LEU A 193 -17.39 -8.12 -9.63
N GLN A 194 -18.29 -7.87 -8.67
CA GLN A 194 -19.17 -8.89 -8.11
C GLN A 194 -20.62 -8.72 -8.56
N GLY A 195 -20.96 -7.60 -9.21
CA GLY A 195 -22.33 -7.29 -9.66
C GLY A 195 -23.24 -6.88 -8.51
N HIS A 196 -22.68 -6.20 -7.50
CA HIS A 196 -23.38 -5.66 -6.34
C HIS A 196 -23.38 -4.13 -6.36
#